data_AF-A0A7G2K1M3-F1
#
_entry.id   AF-A0A7G2K1M3-F1
#
_cell.length_a   1.000
_cell.length_b   1.000
_cell.length_c   1.000
_cell.angle_alpha   90.00
_cell.angle_beta   90.00
_cell.angle_gamma   90.00
#
_symmetry.space_group_name_H-M   'P 1'
#
loop_
_entity.id
_entity.type
_entity.pdbx_description
1 polymer ?
#
loop_
_entity_poly.entity_id
_entity_poly.type
_entity_poly.pdbx_seq_one_letter_code
_entity_poly.pdbx_strand_id
1 'polypeptide(L)'
;IGITFNLEGENQDIWSNGLNQNVVNLYLLLEQSEIVEEVMLVCFGPQNQTVPSQSFMLDKLNLKFALLDDVIDELDVLIDGSLTIEPFQVDRIHAHGGKVVCYKMGNDYIMDVENVLFNRATGKVFNGKSLDMIWTLPHHENMCRSYFEVIYRCPVQVVPWIWSPVFVDQLASHLKENHDVHFGYSPDPTKSGKRISCFEPNIDVVKTCFTPI
;
A
#
# COMPACT_ATOMS: atom_id res chain seq x y z
N ILE A 1 -3.29 5.34 -15.57
CA ILE A 1 -3.61 5.24 -14.11
C ILE A 1 -2.38 5.62 -13.30
N GLY A 2 -2.52 6.54 -12.33
CA GLY A 2 -1.47 6.88 -11.37
C GLY A 2 -1.78 6.32 -9.98
N ILE A 3 -0.78 5.78 -9.28
CA ILE A 3 -0.90 5.32 -7.89
C ILE A 3 0.10 6.07 -7.03
N THR A 4 -0.33 6.71 -5.95
CA THR A 4 0.58 7.48 -5.13
C THR A 4 1.58 6.57 -4.41
N PHE A 5 2.87 6.91 -4.51
CA PHE A 5 3.96 6.15 -3.91
C PHE A 5 4.95 7.07 -3.19
N ASN A 6 5.24 6.76 -1.93
CA ASN A 6 6.13 7.55 -1.11
C ASN A 6 7.57 7.05 -1.24
N LEU A 7 8.44 7.89 -1.78
CA LEU A 7 9.88 7.65 -1.85
C LEU A 7 10.66 8.37 -0.75
N GLU A 8 10.02 9.24 0.03
CA GLU A 8 10.67 10.12 1.00
C GLU A 8 10.43 9.64 2.44
N GLY A 9 11.38 9.94 3.33
CA GLY A 9 11.30 9.61 4.75
C GLY A 9 12.57 8.98 5.31
N GLU A 10 12.58 8.73 6.62
CA GLU A 10 13.76 8.21 7.32
C GLU A 10 14.05 6.74 6.97
N ASN A 11 13.01 5.93 6.75
CA ASN A 11 13.11 4.51 6.42
C ASN A 11 12.64 4.24 4.99
N GLN A 12 13.55 4.41 4.03
CA GLN A 12 13.32 4.11 2.61
C GLN A 12 13.56 2.63 2.30
N ASP A 13 12.76 1.73 2.88
CA ASP A 13 12.93 0.28 2.76
C ASP A 13 11.57 -0.42 2.52
N ILE A 14 11.54 -1.42 1.65
CA ILE A 14 10.30 -2.13 1.28
C ILE A 14 9.68 -2.93 2.43
N TRP A 15 10.48 -3.33 3.42
CA TRP A 15 10.05 -4.10 4.60
C TRP A 15 9.63 -3.20 5.76
N SER A 16 9.88 -1.90 5.68
CA SER A 16 9.51 -0.95 6.75
C SER A 16 7.99 -0.78 6.90
N ASN A 17 7.24 -0.96 5.81
CA ASN A 17 5.78 -0.77 5.80
C ASN A 17 5.12 -1.60 4.70
N GLY A 18 4.13 -2.42 5.07
CA GLY A 18 3.35 -3.23 4.14
C GLY A 18 2.53 -2.43 3.12
N LEU A 19 2.29 -1.13 3.38
CA LEU A 19 1.63 -0.21 2.45
C LEU A 19 2.36 -0.15 1.10
N ASN A 20 3.69 -0.06 1.12
CA ASN A 20 4.51 0.01 -0.09
C ASN A 20 4.40 -1.28 -0.91
N GLN A 21 4.42 -2.44 -0.24
CA GLN A 21 4.27 -3.74 -0.89
C GLN A 21 2.88 -3.88 -1.55
N ASN A 22 1.83 -3.42 -0.89
CA ASN A 22 0.47 -3.46 -1.45
C ASN A 22 0.33 -2.55 -2.68
N VAL A 23 0.92 -1.36 -2.66
CA VAL A 23 0.92 -0.46 -3.83
C VAL A 23 1.66 -1.09 -5.00
N VAL A 24 2.83 -1.69 -4.77
CA VAL A 24 3.57 -2.39 -5.83
C VAL A 24 2.80 -3.60 -6.35
N ASN A 25 2.17 -4.38 -5.47
CA ASN A 25 1.34 -5.51 -5.91
C ASN A 25 0.13 -5.05 -6.74
N LEU A 26 -0.51 -3.93 -6.38
CA LEU A 26 -1.59 -3.33 -7.16
C LEU A 26 -1.08 -2.83 -8.52
N TYR A 27 0.09 -2.20 -8.57
CA TYR A 27 0.73 -1.79 -9.82
C TYR A 27 0.90 -2.98 -10.75
N LEU A 28 1.55 -4.05 -10.27
CA LEU A 28 1.82 -5.26 -11.05
C LEU A 28 0.52 -5.92 -11.52
N LEU A 29 -0.53 -5.93 -10.69
CA LEU A 29 -1.84 -6.43 -11.09
C LEU A 29 -2.45 -5.60 -12.23
N LEU A 30 -2.45 -4.27 -12.11
CA LEU A 30 -3.05 -3.37 -13.09
C LEU A 30 -2.28 -3.39 -14.42
N GLU A 31 -0.96 -3.58 -14.39
CA GLU A 31 -0.14 -3.74 -15.59
C GLU A 31 -0.54 -4.97 -16.43
N GLN A 32 -1.08 -6.02 -15.79
CA GLN A 32 -1.56 -7.23 -16.48
C GLN A 32 -3.00 -7.10 -17.01
N SER A 33 -3.65 -5.95 -16.81
CA SER A 33 -5.05 -5.74 -17.17
C SER A 33 -5.19 -5.25 -18.62
N GLU A 34 -5.99 -5.93 -19.44
CA GLU A 34 -6.23 -5.55 -20.85
C GLU A 34 -6.94 -4.20 -21.03
N ILE A 35 -7.61 -3.70 -19.98
CA ILE A 35 -8.32 -2.42 -20.00
C ILE A 35 -7.48 -1.25 -19.48
N VAL A 36 -6.24 -1.51 -19.08
CA VAL A 36 -5.32 -0.50 -18.55
C VAL A 36 -4.20 -0.30 -19.55
N GLU A 37 -4.15 0.87 -20.18
CA GLU A 37 -3.11 1.23 -21.14
C GLU A 37 -1.75 1.44 -20.46
N GLU A 38 -1.75 2.17 -19.34
CA GLU A 38 -0.53 2.50 -18.62
C GLU A 38 -0.78 2.68 -17.11
N VAL A 39 0.18 2.19 -16.32
CA VAL A 39 0.25 2.39 -14.87
C VAL A 39 1.58 3.05 -14.51
N MET A 40 1.52 4.05 -13.63
CA MET A 40 2.69 4.70 -13.07
C MET A 40 2.54 4.95 -11.57
N LEU A 41 3.67 4.92 -10.86
CA LEU A 41 3.77 5.37 -9.49
C LEU A 41 4.03 6.89 -9.51
N VAL A 42 3.12 7.64 -8.90
CA VAL A 42 3.21 9.11 -8.84
C VAL A 42 3.69 9.54 -7.46
N CYS A 43 4.73 10.36 -7.44
CA CYS A 43 5.43 10.77 -6.23
C CYS A 43 5.27 12.28 -6.03
N PHE A 44 5.25 12.71 -4.77
CA PHE A 44 5.34 14.11 -4.39
C PHE A 44 5.82 14.19 -2.94
N GLY A 45 6.51 15.28 -2.61
CA GLY A 45 7.05 15.50 -1.28
C GLY A 45 8.04 16.66 -1.26
N PRO A 46 8.57 17.03 -0.09
CA PRO A 46 9.53 18.12 0.01
C PRO A 46 10.79 17.94 -0.85
N GLN A 47 11.21 16.71 -1.17
CA GLN A 47 12.36 16.45 -2.05
C GLN A 47 11.99 16.19 -3.52
N ASN A 48 10.71 15.98 -3.83
CA ASN A 48 10.21 15.60 -5.15
C ASN A 48 11.05 14.46 -5.77
N GLN A 49 11.22 13.36 -5.02
CA GLN A 49 11.96 12.21 -5.51
C GLN A 49 11.11 11.35 -6.45
N THR A 50 11.71 10.91 -7.55
CA THR A 50 11.15 9.92 -8.50
C THR A 50 12.04 8.69 -8.66
N VAL A 51 13.24 8.71 -8.10
CA VAL A 51 14.18 7.59 -8.16
C VAL A 51 14.18 6.89 -6.79
N PRO A 52 13.71 5.63 -6.71
CA PRO A 52 13.71 4.91 -5.45
C PRO A 52 15.12 4.58 -4.98
N SER A 53 15.32 4.50 -3.66
CA SER A 53 16.54 3.94 -3.07
C SER A 53 16.67 2.45 -3.42
N GLN A 54 17.89 1.92 -3.41
CA GLN A 54 18.14 0.50 -3.66
C GLN A 54 17.45 -0.40 -2.61
N SER A 55 17.28 0.08 -1.38
CA SER A 55 16.62 -0.65 -0.29
C SER A 55 15.13 -0.92 -0.53
N PHE A 56 14.50 -0.26 -1.51
CA PHE A 56 13.15 -0.60 -1.93
C PHE A 56 13.05 -1.86 -2.81
N MET A 57 14.17 -2.39 -3.34
CA MET A 57 14.18 -3.61 -4.17
C MET A 57 13.25 -3.53 -5.41
N LEU A 58 13.19 -2.35 -6.06
CA LEU A 58 12.30 -2.09 -7.21
C LEU A 58 13.00 -2.13 -8.56
N ASP A 59 14.33 -2.22 -8.57
CA ASP A 59 15.18 -2.17 -9.78
C ASP A 59 14.85 -3.27 -10.79
N LYS A 60 14.34 -4.41 -10.32
CA LYS A 60 13.97 -5.56 -11.17
C LYS A 60 12.51 -5.55 -11.64
N LEU A 61 11.71 -4.56 -11.25
CA LEU A 61 10.25 -4.56 -11.45
C LEU A 61 9.78 -3.68 -12.62
N ASN A 62 10.69 -3.01 -13.35
CA ASN A 62 10.37 -2.13 -14.48
C ASN A 62 9.24 -1.12 -14.19
N LEU A 63 9.20 -0.59 -12.96
CA LEU A 63 8.15 0.34 -12.54
C LEU A 63 8.39 1.73 -13.13
N LYS A 64 7.31 2.38 -13.55
CA LYS A 64 7.33 3.77 -14.02
C LYS A 64 7.09 4.73 -12.85
N PHE A 65 7.91 5.78 -12.76
CA PHE A 65 7.79 6.82 -11.74
C PHE A 65 7.69 8.20 -12.38
N ALA A 66 6.85 9.07 -11.84
CA ALA A 66 6.77 10.48 -12.21
C ALA A 66 6.39 11.34 -11.01
N LEU A 67 6.67 12.65 -11.09
CA LEU A 67 6.08 13.59 -10.15
C LEU A 67 4.60 13.76 -10.46
N LEU A 68 3.75 13.74 -9.43
CA LEU A 68 2.31 13.87 -9.62
C LEU A 68 1.97 15.15 -10.39
N ASP A 69 2.58 16.28 -10.04
CA ASP A 69 2.27 17.57 -10.68
C ASP A 69 2.55 17.61 -12.19
N ASP A 70 3.48 16.79 -12.68
CA ASP A 70 3.87 16.72 -14.09
C ASP A 70 2.88 15.92 -14.94
N VAL A 71 2.18 14.95 -14.35
CA VAL A 71 1.36 13.97 -15.09
C VAL A 71 -0.12 13.98 -14.71
N ILE A 72 -0.50 14.66 -13.63
CA ILE A 72 -1.86 14.58 -13.06
C ILE A 72 -2.97 14.92 -14.07
N ASP A 73 -2.73 15.87 -14.97
CA ASP A 73 -3.71 16.31 -15.97
C ASP A 73 -3.90 15.28 -17.12
N GLU A 74 -3.06 14.25 -17.18
CA GLU A 74 -3.12 13.14 -18.15
C GLU A 74 -3.70 11.86 -17.53
N LEU A 75 -3.94 11.82 -16.22
CA LEU A 75 -4.42 10.63 -15.53
C LEU A 75 -5.94 10.49 -15.63
N ASP A 76 -6.43 9.36 -16.13
CA ASP A 76 -7.86 9.00 -16.04
C ASP A 76 -8.29 8.62 -14.62
N VAL A 77 -7.37 7.99 -13.87
CA VAL A 77 -7.60 7.54 -12.50
C VAL A 77 -6.36 7.82 -11.66
N LEU A 78 -6.55 8.48 -10.52
CA LEU A 78 -5.57 8.66 -9.46
C LEU A 78 -5.96 7.82 -8.25
N ILE A 79 -5.08 6.91 -7.85
CA ILE A 79 -5.26 6.04 -6.68
C ILE A 79 -4.40 6.59 -5.54
N ASP A 80 -5.05 7.09 -4.50
CA ASP A 80 -4.43 7.42 -3.22
C ASP A 80 -4.06 6.12 -2.50
N GLY A 81 -2.78 5.77 -2.60
CA GLY A 81 -2.17 4.54 -2.08
C GLY A 81 -1.32 4.84 -0.84
N SER A 82 -0.03 5.14 -1.03
CA SER A 82 0.89 5.33 0.10
C SER A 82 1.12 6.79 0.50
N LEU A 83 0.63 7.74 -0.29
CA LEU A 83 0.62 9.17 0.05
C LEU A 83 -0.82 9.69 0.03
N THR A 84 -1.14 10.51 1.03
CA THR A 84 -2.42 11.24 1.09
C THR A 84 -2.39 12.41 0.10
N ILE A 85 -3.24 12.37 -0.92
CA ILE A 85 -3.46 13.50 -1.82
C ILE A 85 -4.28 14.60 -1.14
N GLU A 86 -4.08 15.84 -1.56
CA GLU A 86 -4.77 17.02 -1.06
C GLU A 86 -5.97 17.41 -1.96
N PRO A 87 -6.96 18.16 -1.45
CA PRO A 87 -8.16 18.52 -2.21
C PRO A 87 -7.88 19.17 -3.58
N PHE A 88 -6.85 20.01 -3.68
CA PHE A 88 -6.52 20.66 -4.97
C PHE A 88 -6.05 19.66 -6.05
N GLN A 89 -5.48 18.53 -5.66
CA GLN A 89 -5.07 17.48 -6.61
C GLN A 89 -6.29 16.71 -7.10
N VAL A 90 -7.28 16.50 -6.22
CA VAL A 90 -8.58 15.95 -6.61
C VAL A 90 -9.29 16.89 -7.60
N ASP A 91 -9.32 18.19 -7.30
CA ASP A 91 -9.95 19.18 -8.19
C ASP A 91 -9.30 19.17 -9.58
N ARG A 92 -7.97 19.03 -9.66
CA ARG A 92 -7.26 18.88 -10.94
C ARG A 92 -7.70 17.63 -11.70
N ILE A 93 -7.72 16.46 -11.05
CA ILE A 93 -8.20 15.21 -11.66
C ILE A 93 -9.64 15.35 -12.18
N HIS A 94 -10.52 15.94 -11.39
CA HIS A 94 -11.93 16.11 -11.76
C HIS A 94 -12.13 17.14 -12.88
N ALA A 95 -11.23 18.11 -13.05
CA ALA A 95 -11.33 19.15 -14.08
C ALA A 95 -11.28 18.58 -15.51
N HIS A 96 -10.58 17.47 -15.73
CA HIS A 96 -10.55 16.74 -17.00
C HIS A 96 -11.37 15.45 -16.99
N GLY A 97 -12.25 15.28 -15.99
CA GLY A 97 -13.19 14.14 -15.92
C GLY A 97 -12.61 12.85 -15.36
N GLY A 98 -11.36 12.87 -14.90
CA GLY A 98 -10.73 11.74 -14.24
C GLY A 98 -11.38 11.38 -12.90
N LYS A 99 -10.93 10.28 -12.30
CA LYS A 99 -11.49 9.71 -11.07
C LYS A 99 -10.47 9.50 -9.99
N VAL A 100 -10.91 9.67 -8.74
CA VAL A 100 -10.05 9.52 -7.56
C VAL A 100 -10.55 8.40 -6.68
N VAL A 101 -9.69 7.41 -6.45
CA VAL A 101 -9.96 6.28 -5.56
C VAL A 101 -8.97 6.31 -4.40
N CYS A 102 -9.43 6.07 -3.18
CA CYS A 102 -8.52 5.83 -2.06
C CYS A 102 -8.48 4.36 -1.69
N TYR A 103 -7.28 3.77 -1.72
CA TYR A 103 -7.08 2.37 -1.35
C TYR A 103 -6.73 2.27 0.15
N LYS A 104 -7.75 2.05 0.96
CA LYS A 104 -7.69 1.95 2.42
C LYS A 104 -7.26 0.56 2.86
N MET A 105 -6.00 0.44 3.27
CA MET A 105 -5.39 -0.82 3.69
C MET A 105 -5.27 -0.97 5.22
N GLY A 106 -5.71 0.03 5.99
CA GLY A 106 -5.66 0.06 7.45
C GLY A 106 -7.04 0.12 8.09
N ASN A 107 -7.10 -0.11 9.40
CA ASN A 107 -8.31 0.03 10.20
C ASN A 107 -8.40 1.44 10.78
N ASP A 108 -8.74 2.39 9.92
CA ASP A 108 -8.79 3.81 10.30
C ASP A 108 -9.76 4.07 11.46
N TYR A 109 -10.90 3.34 11.49
CA TYR A 109 -11.87 3.48 12.56
C TYR A 109 -11.26 3.23 13.94
N ILE A 110 -10.57 2.10 14.14
CA ILE A 110 -9.96 1.80 15.43
C ILE A 110 -8.80 2.76 15.73
N MET A 111 -7.96 3.06 14.74
CA MET A 111 -6.86 4.01 14.92
C MET A 111 -7.38 5.40 15.36
N ASP A 112 -8.47 5.88 14.78
CA ASP A 112 -9.08 7.16 15.15
C ASP A 112 -9.76 7.12 16.51
N VAL A 113 -10.44 6.02 16.85
CA VAL A 113 -10.99 5.81 18.20
C VAL A 113 -9.87 5.85 19.25
N GLU A 114 -8.75 5.17 19.02
CA GLU A 114 -7.60 5.20 19.92
C GLU A 114 -7.00 6.61 20.03
N ASN A 115 -6.84 7.31 18.90
CA ASN A 115 -6.32 8.68 18.91
C ASN A 115 -7.17 9.61 19.76
N VAL A 116 -8.50 9.52 19.66
CA VAL A 116 -9.43 10.30 20.47
C VAL A 116 -9.35 9.89 21.95
N LEU A 117 -9.41 8.60 22.26
CA LEU A 117 -9.42 8.10 23.64
C LEU A 117 -8.12 8.43 24.39
N PHE A 118 -6.99 8.40 23.71
CA PHE A 118 -5.67 8.64 24.30
C PHE A 118 -5.11 10.03 24.03
N ASN A 119 -5.92 10.96 23.47
CA ASN A 119 -5.52 12.32 23.12
C ASN A 119 -4.21 12.37 22.31
N ARG A 120 -4.08 11.47 21.31
CA ARG A 120 -2.96 11.42 20.38
C ARG A 120 -3.26 12.29 19.16
N ALA A 121 -2.21 12.75 18.49
CA ALA A 121 -2.36 13.44 17.23
C ALA A 121 -3.05 12.53 16.21
N THR A 122 -4.07 13.05 15.53
CA THR A 122 -4.70 12.34 14.41
C THR A 122 -3.74 12.34 13.23
N GLY A 123 -3.70 11.23 12.49
CA GLY A 123 -3.01 11.20 11.20
C GLY A 123 -3.68 12.15 10.20
N LYS A 124 -3.04 12.36 9.04
CA LYS A 124 -3.64 13.05 7.89
C LYS A 124 -4.70 12.17 7.18
N VAL A 125 -5.65 11.62 7.93
CA VAL A 125 -6.63 10.67 7.39
C VAL A 125 -7.77 11.42 6.70
N PHE A 126 -8.20 12.56 7.26
CA PHE A 126 -9.30 13.37 6.74
C PHE A 126 -8.85 14.81 6.52
N ASN A 127 -8.50 15.13 5.27
CA ASN A 127 -8.13 16.47 4.84
C ASN A 127 -9.23 17.16 4.00
N GLY A 128 -10.45 16.61 3.99
CA GLY A 128 -11.60 17.19 3.28
C GLY A 128 -11.64 16.91 1.78
N LYS A 129 -10.78 16.02 1.25
CA LYS A 129 -10.82 15.61 -0.15
C LYS A 129 -12.11 14.84 -0.49
N SER A 130 -12.69 15.12 -1.66
CA SER A 130 -13.81 14.37 -2.22
C SER A 130 -13.31 13.19 -3.05
N LEU A 131 -13.72 11.97 -2.68
CA LEU A 131 -13.32 10.75 -3.41
C LEU A 131 -14.49 10.23 -4.24
N ASP A 132 -14.21 9.63 -5.40
CA ASP A 132 -15.24 8.94 -6.18
C ASP A 132 -15.55 7.56 -5.58
N MET A 133 -14.55 6.90 -4.98
CA MET A 133 -14.70 5.59 -4.35
C MET A 133 -13.60 5.33 -3.31
N ILE A 134 -13.89 4.47 -2.35
CA ILE A 134 -12.91 3.85 -1.47
C ILE A 134 -12.82 2.36 -1.77
N TRP A 135 -11.60 1.85 -1.89
CA TRP A 135 -11.33 0.42 -1.87
C TRP A 135 -10.87 0.03 -0.48
N THR A 136 -11.51 -0.96 0.13
CA THR A 136 -11.13 -1.51 1.44
C THR A 136 -10.91 -3.02 1.36
N LEU A 137 -10.22 -3.57 2.35
CA LEU A 137 -9.88 -4.99 2.43
C LEU A 137 -10.94 -5.77 3.22
N PRO A 138 -11.14 -7.08 2.92
CA PRO A 138 -12.24 -7.86 3.51
C PRO A 138 -12.23 -7.87 5.04
N HIS A 139 -11.04 -7.99 5.65
CA HIS A 139 -10.88 -7.99 7.11
C HIS A 139 -11.20 -6.65 7.81
N HIS A 140 -11.34 -5.57 7.05
CA HIS A 140 -11.73 -4.25 7.56
C HIS A 140 -13.20 -3.91 7.26
N GLU A 141 -13.89 -4.69 6.42
CA GLU A 141 -15.25 -4.37 5.97
C GLU A 141 -16.20 -4.10 7.15
N ASN A 142 -16.29 -5.05 8.09
CA ASN A 142 -17.23 -4.99 9.21
C ASN A 142 -16.98 -3.81 10.15
N MET A 143 -15.75 -3.32 10.23
CA MET A 143 -15.36 -2.23 11.15
C MET A 143 -15.33 -0.87 10.45
N CYS A 144 -14.97 -0.83 9.17
CA CYS A 144 -14.60 0.41 8.50
C CYS A 144 -15.57 0.82 7.38
N ARG A 145 -16.38 -0.08 6.79
CA ARG A 145 -17.23 0.26 5.63
C ARG A 145 -18.14 1.45 5.91
N SER A 146 -19.01 1.34 6.91
CA SER A 146 -19.96 2.42 7.24
C SER A 146 -19.24 3.67 7.73
N TYR A 147 -18.12 3.52 8.44
CA TYR A 147 -17.29 4.63 8.86
C TYR A 147 -16.78 5.44 7.66
N PHE A 148 -16.23 4.76 6.65
CA PHE A 148 -15.75 5.39 5.43
C PHE A 148 -16.87 6.01 4.59
N GLU A 149 -18.00 5.32 4.40
CA GLU A 149 -19.15 5.84 3.66
C GLU A 149 -19.67 7.15 4.28
N VAL A 150 -19.74 7.23 5.61
CA VAL A 150 -20.20 8.43 6.32
C VAL A 150 -19.19 9.56 6.23
N ILE A 151 -17.92 9.29 6.50
CA ILE A 151 -16.90 10.34 6.59
C ILE A 151 -16.54 10.90 5.21
N TYR A 152 -16.34 10.04 4.21
CA TYR A 152 -15.95 10.46 2.87
C TYR A 152 -17.13 10.68 1.92
N ARG A 153 -18.35 10.30 2.31
CA ARG A 153 -19.58 10.49 1.51
C ARG A 153 -19.48 9.89 0.10
N CYS A 154 -18.81 8.76 -0.02
CA CYS A 154 -18.62 8.03 -1.28
C CYS A 154 -18.83 6.53 -1.09
N PRO A 155 -19.08 5.77 -2.17
CA PRO A 155 -19.21 4.32 -2.11
C PRO A 155 -17.92 3.65 -1.62
N VAL A 156 -18.07 2.59 -0.83
CA VAL A 156 -16.98 1.71 -0.41
C VAL A 156 -17.12 0.36 -1.09
N GLN A 157 -16.07 -0.04 -1.80
CA GLN A 157 -15.96 -1.34 -2.44
C GLN A 157 -14.95 -2.20 -1.68
N VAL A 158 -15.36 -3.43 -1.35
CA VAL A 158 -14.41 -4.43 -0.85
C VAL A 158 -13.70 -5.05 -2.04
N VAL A 159 -12.38 -5.01 -2.03
CA VAL A 159 -11.51 -5.56 -3.07
C VAL A 159 -10.79 -6.80 -2.54
N PRO A 160 -10.44 -7.77 -3.40
CA PRO A 160 -9.68 -8.94 -2.97
C PRO A 160 -8.29 -8.56 -2.47
N TRP A 161 -7.71 -9.44 -1.67
CA TRP A 161 -6.31 -9.34 -1.29
C TRP A 161 -5.42 -9.53 -2.52
N ILE A 162 -4.53 -8.56 -2.75
CA ILE A 162 -3.54 -8.62 -3.82
C ILE A 162 -2.19 -8.93 -3.19
N TRP A 163 -1.54 -9.97 -3.69
CA TRP A 163 -0.25 -10.42 -3.18
C TRP A 163 0.62 -11.00 -4.30
N SER A 164 1.93 -10.79 -4.17
CA SER A 164 2.95 -11.39 -5.03
C SER A 164 4.15 -11.82 -4.17
N PRO A 165 4.81 -12.96 -4.49
CA PRO A 165 6.03 -13.39 -3.80
C PRO A 165 7.27 -12.57 -4.18
N VAL A 166 7.14 -11.62 -5.11
CA VAL A 166 8.27 -11.02 -5.82
C VAL A 166 9.41 -10.51 -4.94
N PHE A 167 9.11 -9.85 -3.82
CA PHE A 167 10.15 -9.36 -2.90
C PHE A 167 10.86 -10.48 -2.15
N VAL A 168 10.12 -11.54 -1.78
CA VAL A 168 10.68 -12.73 -1.14
C VAL A 168 11.57 -13.48 -2.13
N ASP A 169 11.12 -13.63 -3.38
CA ASP A 169 11.89 -14.30 -4.43
C ASP A 169 13.19 -13.53 -4.77
N GLN A 170 13.12 -12.20 -4.81
CA GLN A 170 14.29 -11.36 -5.00
C GLN A 170 15.29 -11.52 -3.84
N LEU A 171 14.82 -11.51 -2.59
CA LEU A 171 15.67 -11.71 -1.43
C LEU A 171 16.30 -13.12 -1.40
N ALA A 172 15.49 -14.15 -1.68
CA ALA A 172 15.96 -15.53 -1.77
C ALA A 172 17.03 -15.70 -2.85
N SER A 173 16.84 -15.06 -4.00
CA SER A 173 17.82 -15.06 -5.09
C SER A 173 19.11 -14.34 -4.68
N HIS A 174 19.00 -13.17 -4.04
CA HIS A 174 20.14 -12.42 -3.53
C HIS A 174 20.97 -13.23 -2.52
N LEU A 175 20.30 -13.91 -1.57
CA LEU A 175 20.94 -14.78 -0.58
C LEU A 175 21.69 -15.94 -1.23
N LYS A 176 21.11 -16.56 -2.25
CA LYS A 176 21.75 -17.65 -2.99
C LYS A 176 22.97 -17.14 -3.77
N GLU A 177 22.83 -16.05 -4.50
CA GLU A 177 23.87 -15.52 -5.39
C GLU A 177 25.08 -14.95 -4.64
N ASN A 178 24.86 -14.28 -3.51
CA ASN A 178 25.91 -13.54 -2.80
C ASN A 178 26.43 -14.27 -1.56
N HIS A 179 25.67 -15.23 -1.03
CA HIS A 179 25.99 -15.90 0.23
C HIS A 179 25.89 -17.43 0.17
N ASP A 180 25.51 -18.02 -0.97
CA ASP A 180 25.25 -19.47 -1.12
C ASP A 180 24.22 -20.00 -0.09
N VAL A 181 23.28 -19.12 0.31
CA VAL A 181 22.23 -19.45 1.26
C VAL A 181 20.92 -19.70 0.52
N HIS A 182 20.38 -20.91 0.68
CA HIS A 182 19.07 -21.27 0.17
C HIS A 182 17.97 -20.88 1.17
N PHE A 183 17.14 -19.90 0.80
CA PHE A 183 15.95 -19.55 1.56
C PHE A 183 14.79 -20.51 1.26
N GLY A 184 14.05 -20.90 2.30
CA GLY A 184 12.91 -21.80 2.21
C GLY A 184 13.04 -23.02 3.12
N TYR A 185 11.90 -23.67 3.40
CA TYR A 185 11.88 -24.88 4.20
C TYR A 185 12.42 -26.07 3.39
N SER A 186 13.49 -26.70 3.88
CA SER A 186 13.98 -27.98 3.36
C SER A 186 13.56 -29.10 4.31
N PRO A 187 12.58 -29.94 3.95
CA PRO A 187 12.12 -31.02 4.81
C PRO A 187 13.22 -32.06 4.99
N ASP A 188 13.49 -32.40 6.26
CA ASP A 188 14.38 -33.50 6.61
C ASP A 188 13.51 -34.65 7.15
N PRO A 189 13.30 -35.73 6.37
CA PRO A 189 12.41 -36.82 6.75
C PRO A 189 12.91 -37.61 7.97
N THR A 190 14.18 -37.41 8.37
CA THR A 190 14.76 -38.04 9.57
C THR A 190 14.48 -37.26 10.86
N LYS A 191 14.00 -36.02 10.75
CA LYS A 191 13.72 -35.15 11.89
C LYS A 191 12.22 -35.05 12.17
N SER A 192 11.87 -34.93 13.44
CA SER A 192 10.49 -34.59 13.84
C SER A 192 10.10 -33.21 13.29
N GLY A 193 8.82 -33.06 12.90
CA GLY A 193 8.29 -31.78 12.45
C GLY A 193 8.50 -30.66 13.48
N LYS A 194 8.82 -29.46 13.00
CA LYS A 194 8.97 -28.28 13.86
C LYS A 194 7.60 -27.70 14.18
N ARG A 195 7.37 -27.35 15.44
CA ARG A 195 6.24 -26.50 15.85
C ARG A 195 6.73 -25.06 15.82
N ILE A 196 6.18 -24.25 14.92
CA ILE A 196 6.56 -22.85 14.75
C ILE A 196 5.49 -22.00 15.41
N SER A 197 5.91 -21.08 16.27
CA SER A 197 5.08 -19.98 16.78
C SER A 197 5.69 -18.68 16.28
N CYS A 198 4.86 -17.81 15.72
CA CYS A 198 5.26 -16.47 15.30
C CYS A 198 4.60 -15.46 16.24
N PHE A 199 5.40 -14.55 16.78
CA PHE A 199 4.92 -13.43 17.58
C PHE A 199 5.23 -12.15 16.81
N GLU A 200 4.20 -11.54 16.24
CA GLU A 200 4.30 -10.20 15.65
C GLU A 200 4.39 -9.17 16.80
N PRO A 201 5.21 -8.11 16.70
CA PRO A 201 5.11 -6.99 17.63
C PRO A 201 3.72 -6.35 17.52
N ASN A 202 2.88 -6.54 18.55
CA ASN A 202 1.56 -5.92 18.65
C ASN A 202 1.71 -4.41 18.91
N ILE A 203 1.93 -3.63 17.85
CA ILE A 203 1.99 -2.16 17.94
C ILE A 203 0.60 -1.54 18.17
N ASP A 204 -0.45 -2.25 17.78
CA ASP A 204 -1.85 -1.80 17.82
C ASP A 204 -2.78 -3.00 18.08
N VAL A 205 -3.96 -2.76 18.66
CA VAL A 205 -4.99 -3.79 18.89
C VAL A 205 -5.47 -4.47 17.60
N VAL A 206 -5.40 -3.77 16.46
CA VAL A 206 -5.75 -4.34 15.14
C VAL A 206 -4.61 -5.17 14.54
N LYS A 207 -3.41 -5.09 15.14
CA LYS A 207 -2.24 -5.88 14.78
C LYS A 207 -2.05 -7.03 15.78
N THR A 208 -3.16 -7.68 16.15
CA THR A 208 -3.14 -8.82 17.08
C THR A 208 -3.06 -10.13 16.34
N CYS A 209 -1.99 -10.88 16.56
CA CYS A 209 -1.88 -12.27 16.11
C CYS A 209 -2.68 -13.18 17.07
N PHE A 210 -3.81 -13.71 16.60
CA PHE A 210 -4.29 -15.01 17.07
C PHE A 210 -4.02 -16.01 15.96
N THR A 211 -2.94 -16.78 16.05
CA THR A 211 -2.82 -17.98 15.20
C THR A 211 -3.74 -19.05 15.79
N PRO A 212 -4.80 -19.51 15.11
CA PRO A 212 -5.25 -20.86 15.35
C PRO A 212 -4.21 -21.78 14.70
N ILE A 213 -3.48 -22.55 15.51
CA ILE A 213 -2.67 -23.68 15.06
C ILE A 213 -3.58 -24.90 14.92
#